data_AF-A0A370JY60-F1
#
_entry.id   AF-A0A370JY60-F1
#
_cell.length_a   1.000
_cell.length_b   1.000
_cell.length_c   1.000
_cell.angle_alpha   90.00
_cell.angle_beta   90.00
_cell.angle_gamma   90.00
#
_symmetry.space_group_name_H-M   'P 1'
#
loop_
_entity.id
_entity.type
_entity.pdbx_description
1 polymer ?
#
loop_
_entity_poly.entity_id
_entity_poly.type
_entity_poly.pdbx_seq_one_letter_code
_entity_poly.pdbx_strand_id
1 'polypeptide(L)' 'MDFLHNLLVFLYILVAGFLVYLVLSQEPRQGAGDMFGGSTDLFSTRGVTGGLYRITIILGVIFALLAFSFRYFER' A
#
# COMPACT_ATOMS: atom_id res chain seq x y z
N MET A 1 14.17 -5.68 -25.50
CA MET A 1 13.46 -4.81 -24.52
C MET A 1 13.68 -5.31 -23.08
N ASP A 2 14.72 -6.10 -22.87
CA ASP A 2 14.87 -6.91 -21.66
C ASP A 2 15.30 -6.07 -20.47
N PHE A 3 16.13 -5.05 -20.71
CA PHE A 3 16.53 -4.11 -19.66
C PHE A 3 15.32 -3.36 -19.08
N LEU A 4 14.44 -2.82 -19.92
CA LEU A 4 13.24 -2.09 -19.48
C LEU A 4 12.27 -3.02 -18.74
N HIS A 5 12.06 -4.23 -19.27
CA HIS A 5 11.23 -5.23 -18.61
C HIS A 5 11.78 -5.59 -17.21
N ASN A 6 13.08 -5.89 -17.12
CA ASN A 6 13.74 -6.22 -15.85
C ASN A 6 13.67 -5.05 -14.85
N LEU A 7 13.80 -3.80 -15.33
CA LEU A 7 13.66 -2.62 -14.49
C LEU A 7 12.24 -2.48 -13.93
N LEU A 8 11.21 -2.69 -14.75
CA LEU A 8 9.82 -2.64 -14.29
C LEU A 8 9.50 -3.76 -13.29
N VAL A 9 9.99 -4.97 -13.52
CA VAL A 9 9.87 -6.09 -12.57
C VAL A 9 10.57 -5.76 -11.26
N PHE A 10 11.78 -5.21 -11.30
CA PHE A 10 12.51 -4.80 -10.11
C PHE A 10 11.75 -3.73 -9.31
N LEU A 11 11.24 -2.69 -9.98
CA LEU A 11 10.44 -1.64 -9.35
C LEU A 11 9.15 -2.19 -8.72
N TYR A 12 8.49 -3.13 -9.40
CA TYR A 12 7.29 -3.77 -8.89
C TYR A 12 7.56 -4.55 -7.59
N ILE A 13 8.65 -5.34 -7.56
CA ILE A 13 9.06 -6.07 -6.35
C ILE A 13 9.38 -5.10 -5.21
N LEU A 14 10.10 -4.02 -5.49
CA LEU A 14 10.45 -3.00 -4.48
C LEU A 14 9.18 -2.37 -3.88
N VAL A 15 8.26 -1.89 -4.73
CA VAL A 15 7.01 -1.26 -4.29
C VAL A 15 6.16 -2.26 -3.49
N ALA A 16 6.07 -3.52 -3.93
CA ALA A 16 5.32 -4.55 -3.23
C ALA A 16 5.90 -4.82 -1.83
N GLY A 17 7.21 -5.06 -1.72
CA GLY A 17 7.87 -5.30 -0.44
C GLY A 17 7.74 -4.10 0.51
N PHE A 18 7.88 -2.89 0.00
CA PHE A 18 7.73 -1.68 0.81
C PHE A 18 6.29 -1.45 1.26
N LEU A 19 5.30 -1.73 0.41
CA LEU A 19 3.89 -1.71 0.79
C LEU A 19 3.59 -2.69 1.93
N VAL A 20 4.08 -3.93 1.82
CA VAL A 20 3.92 -4.94 2.88
C VAL A 20 4.50 -4.43 4.20
N TYR A 21 5.72 -3.90 4.17
CA TYR A 21 6.36 -3.31 5.35
C TYR A 21 5.51 -2.18 5.95
N LEU A 22 5.04 -1.23 5.13
CA LEU A 22 4.25 -0.10 5.61
C LEU A 22 2.91 -0.53 6.19
N VAL A 23 2.24 -1.52 5.59
CA VAL A 23 0.96 -2.04 6.08
C VAL A 23 1.15 -2.74 7.41
N LEU A 24 2.19 -3.58 7.55
CA LEU A 24 2.49 -4.25 8.82
C LEU A 24 2.89 -3.27 9.93
N SER A 25 3.58 -2.18 9.58
CA SER A 25 3.94 -1.13 10.55
C SER A 25 2.73 -0.31 11.01
N GLN A 26 1.58 -0.38 10.34
CA GLN A 26 0.36 0.35 10.67
C GLN A 26 -0.59 -0.50 11.54
N GLU A 27 -0.13 -0.91 12.72
CA GLU A 27 -0.95 -1.69 13.64
C GLU A 27 -2.23 -0.91 14.05
N PRO A 28 -3.43 -1.52 13.95
CA PRO A 28 -4.64 -0.92 14.47
C PRO A 28 -4.51 -0.75 15.99
N ARG A 29 -5.01 0.36 16.54
CA ARG A 29 -5.12 0.53 17.99
C ARG A 29 -6.15 -0.47 18.51
N GLN A 30 -5.71 -1.56 19.13
CA GLN A 30 -6.55 -2.68 19.56
C GLN A 30 -7.32 -2.38 20.86
N GLY A 31 -8.62 -2.68 20.87
CA GLY A 31 -9.56 -2.75 21.98
C GLY A 31 -10.52 -3.93 21.81
N ALA A 32 -11.00 -4.49 22.92
CA ALA A 32 -11.92 -5.63 22.94
C ALA A 32 -13.30 -5.20 22.40
N GLY A 33 -13.45 -5.19 21.08
CA GLY A 33 -14.65 -4.70 20.37
C GLY A 33 -14.37 -4.20 18.94
N ASP A 34 -13.12 -4.04 18.54
CA ASP A 34 -12.73 -3.37 17.29
C ASP A 34 -13.14 -4.08 16.00
N MET A 35 -13.34 -5.40 16.04
CA MET A 35 -13.84 -6.15 14.89
C MET A 35 -15.34 -5.90 14.63
N PHE A 36 -16.06 -5.31 15.59
CA PHE A 36 -17.50 -5.06 15.52
C PHE A 36 -17.86 -3.59 15.25
N GLY A 37 -16.87 -2.73 14.95
CA GLY A 37 -17.10 -1.29 14.87
C GLY A 37 -17.19 -0.70 16.28
N GLY A 38 -16.07 -0.76 17.01
CA GLY A 38 -15.95 -0.14 18.33
C GLY A 38 -16.44 1.31 18.31
N SER A 39 -17.08 1.73 19.39
CA SER A 39 -17.73 3.04 19.58
C SER A 39 -17.01 4.14 18.81
N THR A 40 -17.55 4.48 17.65
CA THR A 40 -16.93 5.39 16.69
C THR A 40 -16.91 6.76 17.34
N ASP A 41 -15.74 7.18 17.83
CA ASP A 41 -15.51 8.60 18.02
C ASP A 41 -15.53 9.21 16.61
N LEU A 42 -16.70 9.71 16.21
CA LEU A 42 -17.05 10.19 14.86
C LEU A 42 -16.08 11.28 14.35
N PHE A 43 -15.28 11.84 15.26
CA PHE A 43 -14.27 12.86 15.01
C PHE A 43 -12.84 12.41 15.31
N SER A 44 -12.55 11.10 15.27
CA SER A 44 -11.19 10.59 15.43
C SER A 44 -10.28 11.08 14.29
N THR A 45 -9.47 12.10 14.58
CA THR A 45 -8.48 12.61 13.64
C THR A 45 -7.30 11.63 13.62
N ARG A 46 -7.13 10.93 12.49
CA ARG A 46 -5.97 10.06 12.24
C ARG A 46 -4.71 10.92 12.22
N GLY A 47 -4.06 11.09 13.37
CA GLY A 47 -2.84 11.90 13.55
C GLY A 47 -1.65 11.39 12.74
N VAL A 48 -0.61 10.89 13.41
CA VAL A 48 0.64 10.43 12.77
C VAL A 48 0.42 9.32 11.73
N THR A 49 -0.60 8.47 11.90
CA THR A 49 -0.99 7.44 10.92
C THR A 49 -1.58 8.02 9.64
N GLY A 50 -2.07 9.27 9.63
CA GLY A 50 -2.63 9.92 8.45
C GLY A 50 -1.60 10.15 7.34
N GLY A 51 -0.33 10.38 7.69
CA GLY A 51 0.77 10.53 6.73
C GLY A 51 1.14 9.20 6.07
N LEU A 52 1.39 8.16 6.88
CA LEU A 52 1.67 6.81 6.39
C LEU A 52 0.52 6.28 5.54
N TYR A 53 -0.74 6.52 5.97
CA TYR A 53 -1.93 6.17 5.22
C TYR A 53 -1.95 6.78 3.80
N ARG A 54 -1.63 8.07 3.66
CA ARG A 54 -1.56 8.74 2.35
C ARG A 54 -0.46 8.14 1.47
N ILE A 55 0.70 7.85 2.05
CA ILE A 55 1.82 7.22 1.33
C ILE A 55 1.42 5.82 0.84
N THR A 56 0.77 5.01 1.68
CA THR A 56 0.29 3.68 1.31
C THR A 56 -0.73 3.75 0.17
N ILE A 57 -1.62 4.75 0.14
CA ILE A 57 -2.53 4.95 -0.99
C ILE A 57 -1.76 5.23 -2.27
N ILE A 58 -0.83 6.18 -2.25
CA ILE A 58 -0.04 6.56 -3.43
C ILE A 58 0.74 5.35 -3.96
N LEU A 59 1.38 4.59 -3.07
CA LEU A 59 2.10 3.37 -3.43
C LEU A 59 1.17 2.28 -3.97
N GLY A 60 -0.05 2.16 -3.42
CA GLY A 60 -1.07 1.22 -3.92
C GLY A 60 -1.50 1.54 -5.36
N VAL A 61 -1.66 2.83 -5.69
CA VAL A 61 -1.95 3.26 -7.07
C VAL A 61 -0.76 2.95 -7.98
N ILE A 62 0.47 3.25 -7.56
CA ILE A 62 1.68 2.94 -8.33
C ILE A 62 1.82 1.44 -8.57
N PHE A 63 1.57 0.61 -7.56
CA PHE A 63 1.58 -0.85 -7.66
C PHE A 63 0.58 -1.34 -8.71
N ALA A 64 -0.65 -0.83 -8.68
CA ALA A 64 -1.67 -1.20 -9.67
C ALA A 64 -1.29 -0.78 -11.09
N LEU A 65 -0.75 0.43 -11.27
CA LEU A 65 -0.28 0.92 -12.57
C LEU A 65 0.89 0.09 -13.11
N LEU A 66 1.85 -0.28 -12.25
CA LEU A 66 2.95 -1.17 -12.62
C LEU A 66 2.44 -2.55 -13.05
N ALA A 67 1.50 -3.13 -12.29
CA ALA A 67 0.88 -4.40 -12.66
C ALA A 67 0.19 -4.32 -14.03
N PHE A 68 -0.54 -3.23 -14.29
CA PHE A 68 -1.19 -3.02 -15.58
C PHE A 68 -0.18 -2.80 -16.72
N SER A 69 0.94 -2.13 -16.44
CA SER A 69 1.98 -1.87 -17.45
C SER A 69 2.56 -3.15 -18.06
N PHE A 70 2.59 -4.26 -17.31
CA PHE A 70 3.05 -5.56 -17.82
C PHE A 70 2.16 -6.13 -18.91
N ARG A 71 0.88 -5.71 -19.01
CA ARG A 71 0.01 -6.13 -20.11
C ARG A 71 0.54 -5.73 -21.49
N TYR A 72 1.28 -4.62 -21.56
CA TYR A 72 1.81 -4.07 -22.82
C TYR A 72 3.13 -4.71 -23.24
N PHE A 73 3.76 -5.51 -22.39
CA PHE A 73 4.91 -6.31 -22.78
C PHE A 73 4.39 -7.62 -23.40
N GLU A 74 4.26 -7.63 -24.72
CA GLU A 74 3.99 -8.84 -25.48
C GLU A 74 5.21 -9.78 -25.41
N ARG A 75 4.92 -11.09 -25.40
CA ARG A 75 5.90 -12.18 -25.22
C ARG A 75 6.94 -12.21 -26.33
#